data_AF-A0A8X7V423-F1
#
_entry.id   AF-A0A8X7V423-F1
#
_cell.length_a   1.000
_cell.length_b   1.000
_cell.length_c   1.000
_cell.angle_alpha   90.00
_cell.angle_beta   90.00
_cell.angle_gamma   90.00
#
_symmetry.space_group_name_H-M   'P 1'
#
loop_
_entity.id
_entity.type
_entity.pdbx_description
1 polymer ?
#
loop_
_entity_poly.entity_id
_entity_poly.type
_entity_poly.pdbx_seq_one_letter_code
_entity_poly.pdbx_strand_id
1 'polypeptide(L)'
;MKKVEEYKADPYLATVLNCALWVFYGLPIVHPDSLLVITINVTGLAIELFYLSVFFYFSPTPRKVKVGMWLIGEMVFVGIVATCTLLLFHTHNQRSTFVGIICVIFISIMYIAPLTIMRKVIKTKSVKYMPFSLSLANFLNGVIWVIYALIKFDLFILIGNGLGTISGAVQLILYACYYKTTPKDDEEEENLSKANSQLQLSGNEEQAKRASA
;
A
#
# COMPACT_ATOMS: atom_id res chain seq x y z
N MET A 1 -15.75 20.45 -11.76
CA MET A 1 -15.52 20.06 -10.35
C MET A 1 -14.85 18.69 -10.38
N LYS A 2 -13.56 18.57 -10.00
CA LYS A 2 -12.80 17.30 -10.08
C LYS A 2 -13.41 16.32 -9.08
N LYS A 3 -14.11 15.29 -9.57
CA LYS A 3 -14.68 14.25 -8.72
C LYS A 3 -13.63 13.15 -8.50
N VAL A 4 -13.57 12.62 -7.28
CA VAL A 4 -12.70 11.51 -6.84
C VAL A 4 -13.17 10.17 -7.42
N GLU A 5 -13.80 10.16 -8.59
CA GLU A 5 -14.60 9.02 -9.08
C GLU A 5 -13.74 7.76 -9.28
N GLU A 6 -12.44 7.91 -9.55
CA GLU A 6 -11.50 6.80 -9.80
C GLU A 6 -10.59 6.41 -8.61
N TYR A 7 -10.44 7.25 -7.59
CA TYR A 7 -9.54 6.94 -6.46
C TYR A 7 -10.23 6.07 -5.42
N LYS A 8 -9.53 5.03 -4.97
CA LYS A 8 -9.98 4.11 -3.93
C LYS A 8 -9.50 4.56 -2.56
N ALA A 9 -10.40 4.51 -1.57
CA ALA A 9 -10.07 4.84 -0.18
C ALA A 9 -9.29 3.71 0.54
N ASP A 10 -9.34 2.50 -0.01
CA ASP A 10 -8.84 1.28 0.63
C ASP A 10 -7.36 1.36 1.09
N PRO A 11 -6.42 1.92 0.29
CA PRO A 11 -5.03 2.04 0.73
C PRO A 11 -4.84 2.97 1.93
N TYR A 12 -5.62 4.06 2.01
CA TYR A 12 -5.54 5.00 3.13
C TYR A 12 -6.11 4.38 4.41
N LEU A 13 -7.24 3.69 4.31
CA LEU A 13 -7.84 2.93 5.42
C LEU A 13 -6.88 1.85 5.96
N ALA A 14 -6.31 1.05 5.07
CA ALA A 14 -5.33 0.03 5.45
C ALA A 14 -4.11 0.64 6.18
N THR A 15 -3.65 1.82 5.74
CA THR A 15 -2.51 2.51 6.35
C THR A 15 -2.89 3.15 7.68
N VAL A 16 -4.10 3.70 7.85
CA VAL A 16 -4.64 4.16 9.14
C VAL A 16 -4.61 3.03 10.16
N LEU A 17 -5.17 1.87 9.82
CA LEU A 17 -5.20 0.71 10.72
C LEU A 17 -3.78 0.24 11.07
N ASN A 18 -2.90 0.13 10.08
CA ASN A 18 -1.51 -0.26 10.30
C ASN A 18 -0.79 0.73 11.23
N CYS A 19 -0.90 2.03 10.98
CA CYS A 19 -0.30 3.06 11.83
C CYS A 19 -0.88 3.01 13.25
N ALA A 20 -2.20 2.85 13.42
CA ALA A 20 -2.81 2.75 14.74
C ALA A 20 -2.29 1.54 15.53
N LEU A 21 -2.14 0.38 14.89
CA LEU A 21 -1.58 -0.83 15.52
C LEU A 21 -0.10 -0.63 15.91
N TRP A 22 0.71 -0.01 15.06
CA TRP A 22 2.12 0.27 15.36
C TRP A 22 2.30 1.37 16.42
N VAL A 23 1.41 2.35 16.48
CA VAL A 23 1.36 3.30 17.60
C VAL A 23 1.09 2.55 18.90
N PHE A 24 0.08 1.68 18.92
CA PHE A 24 -0.25 0.89 20.11
C PHE A 24 0.90 -0.05 20.51
N TYR A 25 1.53 -0.73 19.54
CA TYR A 25 2.73 -1.54 19.75
C TYR A 25 3.83 -0.73 20.43
N GLY A 26 4.14 0.46 19.91
CA GLY A 26 5.23 1.29 20.40
C GLY A 26 5.01 1.94 21.76
N LEU A 27 3.78 1.95 22.29
CA LEU A 27 3.49 2.56 23.59
C LEU A 27 4.31 1.89 24.72
N PRO A 28 4.84 2.65 25.70
CA PRO A 28 5.68 2.09 26.77
C PRO A 28 5.01 0.97 27.59
N ILE A 29 3.68 0.99 27.69
CA ILE A 29 2.90 -0.05 28.39
C ILE A 29 2.88 -1.39 27.65
N VAL A 30 3.09 -1.37 26.32
CA VAL A 30 3.17 -2.54 25.43
C VAL A 30 4.64 -2.86 25.18
N HIS A 31 5.35 -2.01 24.43
CA HIS A 31 6.75 -2.17 24.08
C HIS A 31 7.59 -0.97 24.54
N PRO A 32 8.32 -1.09 25.67
CA PRO A 32 9.21 -0.04 26.16
C PRO A 32 10.25 0.40 25.12
N ASP A 33 10.72 1.64 25.26
CA ASP A 33 11.81 2.24 24.47
C ASP A 33 11.61 2.28 22.93
N SER A 34 10.37 2.29 22.46
CA SER A 34 10.01 2.32 21.03
C SER A 34 9.52 3.68 20.54
N LEU A 35 10.04 4.78 21.09
CA LEU A 35 9.59 6.15 20.79
C LEU A 35 9.63 6.49 19.29
N LEU A 36 10.66 6.05 18.56
CA LEU A 36 10.77 6.29 17.11
C LEU A 36 9.65 5.61 16.31
N VAL A 37 9.17 4.44 16.77
CA VAL A 37 8.03 3.75 16.16
C VAL A 37 6.74 4.53 16.39
N ILE A 38 6.57 5.10 17.59
CA ILE A 38 5.41 5.95 17.89
C ILE A 38 5.43 7.19 16.98
N THR A 39 6.53 7.94 16.95
CA THR A 39 6.57 9.24 16.25
C THR A 39 6.29 9.11 14.76
N ILE A 40 6.89 8.12 14.09
CA ILE A 40 6.67 7.91 12.65
C ILE A 40 5.23 7.48 12.36
N ASN A 41 4.64 6.61 13.18
CA ASN A 41 3.30 6.09 12.93
C ASN A 41 2.20 7.08 13.34
N VAL A 42 2.43 7.92 14.36
CA VAL A 42 1.55 9.06 14.67
C VAL A 42 1.56 10.07 13.51
N THR A 43 2.76 10.35 12.96
CA THR A 43 2.89 11.24 11.80
C THR A 43 2.17 10.65 10.58
N GLY A 44 2.38 9.36 10.30
CA GLY A 44 1.68 8.63 9.24
C GLY A 44 0.16 8.68 9.43
N LEU A 45 -0.32 8.38 10.63
CA LEU A 45 -1.74 8.45 10.96
C LEU A 45 -2.33 9.85 10.69
N ALA A 46 -1.62 10.92 11.07
CA ALA A 46 -2.06 12.29 10.80
C ALA A 46 -2.15 12.59 9.29
N ILE A 47 -1.16 12.15 8.51
CA ILE A 47 -1.14 12.31 7.05
C ILE A 47 -2.30 11.53 6.40
N GLU A 48 -2.51 10.28 6.80
CA GLU A 48 -3.57 9.43 6.25
C GLU A 48 -4.98 9.96 6.61
N LEU A 49 -5.16 10.42 7.85
CA LEU A 49 -6.41 11.08 8.25
C LEU A 49 -6.63 12.39 7.48
N PHE A 50 -5.57 13.14 7.18
CA PHE A 50 -5.67 14.30 6.29
C PHE A 50 -6.12 13.89 4.88
N TYR A 51 -5.50 12.87 4.26
CA TYR A 51 -5.93 12.38 2.95
C TYR A 51 -7.38 11.89 2.94
N LEU A 52 -7.78 11.15 3.97
CA LEU A 52 -9.17 10.75 4.14
C LEU A 52 -10.08 11.95 4.30
N SER A 53 -9.71 12.99 5.07
CA SER A 53 -10.53 14.21 5.20
C SER A 53 -10.78 14.89 3.85
N VAL A 54 -9.75 14.96 3.00
CA VAL A 54 -9.87 15.47 1.63
C VAL A 54 -10.79 14.57 0.80
N PHE A 55 -10.61 13.24 0.89
CA PHE A 55 -11.50 12.27 0.24
C PHE A 55 -12.96 12.44 0.69
N PHE A 56 -13.19 12.63 2.00
CA PHE A 56 -14.50 12.89 2.58
C PHE A 56 -15.11 14.18 2.06
N TYR A 57 -14.33 15.24 1.88
CA TYR A 57 -14.83 16.51 1.37
C TYR A 57 -15.36 16.37 -0.08
N PHE A 58 -14.59 15.71 -0.95
CA PHE A 58 -14.88 15.63 -2.39
C PHE A 58 -15.71 14.40 -2.83
N SER A 59 -16.01 13.45 -1.95
CA SER A 59 -16.76 12.23 -2.30
C SER A 59 -18.28 12.37 -2.18
N PRO A 60 -19.08 11.58 -2.92
CA PRO A 60 -20.53 11.47 -2.69
C PRO A 60 -20.88 10.83 -1.33
N THR A 61 -22.03 11.18 -0.74
CA THR A 61 -22.48 10.71 0.58
C THR A 61 -22.39 9.19 0.79
N PRO A 62 -22.79 8.32 -0.16
CA PRO A 62 -22.68 6.86 0.04
C PRO A 62 -21.25 6.38 0.26
N ARG A 63 -20.26 6.98 -0.44
CA ARG A 63 -18.84 6.64 -0.25
C ARG A 63 -18.33 7.14 1.11
N LYS A 64 -18.76 8.34 1.54
CA LYS A 64 -18.42 8.87 2.87
C LYS A 64 -18.91 7.94 3.99
N VAL A 65 -20.17 7.50 3.92
CA VAL A 65 -20.75 6.59 4.91
C VAL A 65 -19.97 5.28 4.95
N LYS A 66 -19.65 4.68 3.78
CA LYS A 66 -18.86 3.45 3.72
C LYS A 66 -17.49 3.62 4.38
N VAL A 67 -16.73 4.66 4.03
CA VAL A 67 -15.41 4.93 4.62
C VAL A 67 -15.53 5.19 6.13
N GLY A 68 -16.55 5.94 6.56
CA GLY A 68 -16.80 6.20 7.98
C GLY A 68 -17.09 4.92 8.77
N MET A 69 -17.88 4.01 8.20
CA MET A 69 -18.12 2.69 8.82
C MET A 69 -16.85 1.86 8.94
N TRP A 70 -15.97 1.88 7.94
CA TRP A 70 -14.67 1.21 8.03
C TRP A 70 -13.79 1.81 9.13
N LEU A 71 -13.68 3.14 9.22
CA LEU A 71 -12.91 3.80 10.28
C LEU A 71 -13.43 3.48 11.68
N ILE A 72 -14.76 3.43 11.86
CA ILE A 72 -15.37 3.01 13.13
C ILE A 72 -15.01 1.54 13.42
N GLY A 73 -15.10 0.67 12.42
CA GLY A 73 -14.71 -0.73 12.53
C GLY A 73 -13.24 -0.90 12.92
N GLU A 74 -12.34 -0.14 12.32
CA GLU A 74 -10.91 -0.11 12.64
C GLU A 74 -10.67 0.36 14.09
N MET A 75 -11.35 1.43 14.52
CA MET A 75 -11.26 1.94 15.89
C MET A 75 -11.75 0.90 16.90
N VAL A 76 -12.88 0.24 16.63
CA VAL A 76 -13.40 -0.84 17.48
C VAL A 76 -12.42 -2.01 17.52
N PHE A 77 -11.88 -2.42 16.38
CA PHE A 77 -10.90 -3.49 16.29
C PHE A 77 -9.63 -3.18 17.10
N VAL A 78 -9.04 -1.99 16.92
CA VAL A 78 -7.87 -1.56 17.70
C VAL A 78 -8.21 -1.49 19.19
N GLY A 79 -9.40 -1.00 19.55
CA GLY A 79 -9.88 -0.98 20.94
C GLY A 79 -10.00 -2.37 21.56
N ILE A 80 -10.49 -3.36 20.81
CA ILE A 80 -10.54 -4.76 21.23
C ILE A 80 -9.14 -5.31 21.41
N VAL A 81 -8.25 -5.13 20.44
CA VAL A 81 -6.85 -5.57 20.53
C VAL A 81 -6.18 -4.96 21.76
N ALA A 82 -6.38 -3.67 22.01
CA ALA A 82 -5.81 -2.98 23.16
C ALA A 82 -6.37 -3.51 24.49
N THR A 83 -7.69 -3.70 24.57
CA THR A 83 -8.35 -4.22 25.76
C THR A 83 -7.89 -5.64 26.07
N CYS A 84 -7.89 -6.54 25.08
CA CYS A 84 -7.37 -7.89 25.23
C CYS A 84 -5.89 -7.88 25.64
N THR A 85 -5.09 -6.99 25.03
CA THR A 85 -3.66 -6.87 25.35
C THR A 85 -3.43 -6.51 26.82
N LEU A 86 -4.15 -5.52 27.32
CA LEU A 86 -3.95 -4.99 28.66
C LEU A 86 -4.57 -5.85 29.76
N LEU A 87 -5.69 -6.54 29.46
CA LEU A 87 -6.38 -7.39 30.43
C LEU A 87 -5.81 -8.81 30.50
N LEU A 88 -5.42 -9.41 29.37
CA LEU A 88 -5.00 -10.81 29.30
C LEU A 88 -3.49 -11.00 29.50
N PHE A 89 -2.68 -9.95 29.30
CA PHE A 89 -1.23 -10.03 29.41
C PHE A 89 -0.69 -9.00 30.39
N HIS A 90 0.17 -9.47 31.31
CA HIS A 90 0.69 -8.65 32.40
C HIS A 90 2.16 -8.27 32.24
N THR A 91 2.91 -8.94 31.35
CA THR A 91 4.31 -8.62 31.06
C THR A 91 4.45 -7.88 29.73
N HIS A 92 5.45 -7.01 29.62
CA HIS A 92 5.77 -6.33 28.36
C HIS A 92 6.05 -7.32 27.23
N ASN A 93 6.84 -8.38 27.50
CA ASN A 93 7.15 -9.38 26.48
C ASN A 93 5.90 -10.05 25.88
N GLN A 94 4.92 -10.40 26.72
CA GLN A 94 3.66 -11.00 26.24
C GLN A 94 2.83 -10.00 25.42
N ARG A 95 2.72 -8.75 25.89
CA ARG A 95 1.99 -7.68 25.19
C ARG A 95 2.62 -7.37 23.83
N SER A 96 3.93 -7.15 23.81
CA SER A 96 4.71 -6.95 22.58
C SER A 96 4.56 -8.12 21.63
N THR A 97 4.64 -9.37 22.11
CA THR A 97 4.47 -10.56 21.26
C THR A 97 3.09 -10.60 20.62
N PHE A 98 2.04 -10.42 21.42
CA PHE A 98 0.66 -10.48 20.93
C PHE A 98 0.37 -9.39 19.88
N VAL A 99 0.68 -8.13 20.20
CA VAL A 99 0.44 -7.01 19.28
C VAL A 99 1.37 -7.09 18.07
N GLY A 100 2.64 -7.46 18.26
CA GLY A 100 3.63 -7.60 17.20
C GLY A 100 3.24 -8.64 16.15
N ILE A 101 2.69 -9.79 16.55
CA ILE A 101 2.15 -10.80 15.62
C ILE A 101 1.04 -10.19 14.75
N ILE A 102 0.11 -9.45 15.35
CA ILE A 102 -0.99 -8.79 14.63
C ILE A 102 -0.42 -7.77 13.62
N CYS A 103 0.52 -6.91 14.05
CA CYS A 103 1.20 -5.95 13.18
C CYS A 103 1.88 -6.64 11.98
N VAL A 104 2.60 -7.75 12.21
CA VAL A 104 3.29 -8.51 11.17
C VAL A 104 2.30 -9.13 10.18
N ILE A 105 1.14 -9.64 10.64
CA ILE A 105 0.10 -10.16 9.75
C ILE A 105 -0.44 -9.04 8.85
N PHE A 106 -0.78 -7.88 9.43
CA PHE A 106 -1.33 -6.76 8.66
C PHE A 106 -0.33 -6.21 7.65
N ILE A 107 0.92 -5.98 8.04
CA ILE A 107 1.94 -5.48 7.10
C ILE A 107 2.22 -6.50 5.98
N SER A 108 2.16 -7.80 6.28
CA SER A 108 2.29 -8.87 5.26
C SER A 108 1.17 -8.80 4.22
N ILE A 109 -0.07 -8.54 4.65
CA ILE A 109 -1.21 -8.34 3.74
C ILE A 109 -1.01 -7.07 2.91
N MET A 110 -0.51 -5.98 3.50
CA MET A 110 -0.23 -4.75 2.76
C MET A 110 0.81 -4.95 1.66
N TYR A 111 1.78 -5.87 1.82
CA TYR A 111 2.74 -6.22 0.78
C TYR A 111 2.13 -6.88 -0.47
N ILE A 112 0.86 -7.28 -0.45
CA ILE A 112 0.15 -7.74 -1.66
C ILE A 112 0.09 -6.62 -2.73
N ALA A 113 -0.04 -5.35 -2.32
CA ALA A 113 -0.09 -4.22 -3.24
C ALA A 113 1.20 -4.07 -4.07
N PRO A 114 2.40 -3.92 -3.49
CA PRO A 114 3.64 -3.85 -4.27
C PRO A 114 3.89 -5.12 -5.09
N LEU A 115 3.53 -6.32 -4.61
CA LEU A 115 3.60 -7.56 -5.39
C LEU A 115 2.73 -7.51 -6.65
N THR A 116 1.53 -6.93 -6.54
CA THR A 116 0.62 -6.74 -7.68
C THR A 116 1.21 -5.78 -8.70
N ILE A 117 1.86 -4.70 -8.25
CA ILE A 117 2.56 -3.75 -9.14
C ILE A 117 3.76 -4.42 -9.82
N MET A 118 4.57 -5.18 -9.09
CA MET A 118 5.68 -5.96 -9.67
C MET A 118 5.19 -6.93 -10.75
N ARG A 119 4.08 -7.65 -10.49
CA ARG A 119 3.44 -8.53 -11.48
C ARG A 119 2.98 -7.74 -12.71
N LYS A 120 2.44 -6.53 -12.53
CA LYS A 120 2.05 -5.65 -13.63
C LYS A 120 3.25 -5.29 -14.48
N VAL A 121 4.36 -4.84 -13.88
CA VAL A 121 5.61 -4.52 -14.58
C VAL A 121 6.11 -5.70 -15.42
N ILE A 122 6.11 -6.91 -14.86
CA ILE A 122 6.57 -8.11 -15.59
C ILE A 122 5.67 -8.41 -16.80
N LYS A 123 4.34 -8.26 -16.64
CA LYS A 123 3.36 -8.52 -17.71
C LYS A 123 3.37 -7.44 -18.79
N THR A 124 3.43 -6.18 -18.40
CA THR A 124 3.37 -5.02 -19.32
C THR A 124 4.74 -4.61 -19.83
N LYS A 125 5.82 -5.21 -19.30
CA LYS A 125 7.21 -4.86 -19.64
C LYS A 125 7.50 -3.37 -19.47
N SER A 126 6.79 -2.72 -18.55
CA SER A 126 6.77 -1.26 -18.39
C SER A 126 6.75 -0.88 -16.91
N VAL A 127 7.59 0.10 -16.54
CA VAL A 127 7.73 0.60 -15.16
C VAL A 127 6.87 1.83 -14.87
N LYS A 128 5.92 2.18 -15.76
CA LYS A 128 5.05 3.38 -15.65
C LYS A 128 4.33 3.53 -14.30
N TYR A 129 3.97 2.41 -13.68
CA TYR A 129 3.28 2.38 -12.38
C TYR A 129 4.21 2.13 -11.18
N MET A 130 5.53 2.12 -11.41
CA MET A 130 6.55 1.85 -10.40
C MET A 130 7.67 2.91 -10.53
N PRO A 131 7.48 4.12 -9.98
CA PRO A 131 8.47 5.19 -10.09
C PRO A 131 9.72 4.87 -9.26
N PHE A 132 10.90 5.09 -9.86
CA PHE A 132 12.20 4.78 -9.24
C PHE A 132 12.38 5.38 -7.85
N SER A 133 12.08 6.68 -7.69
CA SER A 133 12.31 7.38 -6.43
C SER A 133 11.50 6.80 -5.28
N LEU A 134 10.28 6.33 -5.55
CA LEU A 134 9.43 5.69 -4.54
C LEU A 134 9.98 4.32 -4.15
N SER A 135 10.39 3.52 -5.13
CA SER A 135 11.02 2.21 -4.89
C SER A 135 12.31 2.34 -4.09
N LEU A 136 13.16 3.32 -4.43
CA LEU A 136 14.42 3.59 -3.75
C LEU A 136 14.17 4.08 -2.31
N ALA A 137 13.27 5.04 -2.12
CA ALA A 137 12.92 5.53 -0.79
C ALA A 137 12.37 4.41 0.09
N ASN A 138 11.50 3.55 -0.44
CA ASN A 138 10.96 2.41 0.29
C ASN A 138 12.04 1.38 0.66
N PHE A 139 12.98 1.09 -0.25
CA PHE A 139 14.11 0.22 0.03
C PHE A 139 15.01 0.77 1.14
N LEU A 140 15.43 2.03 1.04
CA LEU A 140 16.27 2.68 2.05
C LEU A 140 15.56 2.78 3.40
N ASN A 141 14.27 3.11 3.41
CA ASN A 141 13.45 3.09 4.62
C ASN A 141 13.44 1.70 5.27
N GLY A 142 13.23 0.64 4.48
CA GLY A 142 13.31 -0.73 4.96
C GLY A 142 14.66 -1.07 5.60
N VAL A 143 15.77 -0.71 4.94
CA VAL A 143 17.14 -0.92 5.47
C VAL A 143 17.34 -0.20 6.81
N ILE A 144 16.91 1.06 6.91
CA ILE A 144 17.03 1.85 8.15
C ILE A 144 16.28 1.16 9.29
N TRP A 145 15.06 0.68 9.04
CA TRP A 145 14.27 0.00 10.06
C TRP A 145 14.80 -1.39 10.42
N VAL A 146 15.36 -2.12 9.46
CA VAL A 146 16.06 -3.37 9.73
C VAL A 146 17.27 -3.12 10.64
N ILE A 147 18.06 -2.09 10.37
CA ILE A 147 19.18 -1.70 11.25
C ILE A 147 18.68 -1.32 12.64
N TYR A 148 17.63 -0.48 12.73
CA TYR A 148 17.02 -0.10 14.00
C TYR A 148 16.56 -1.33 14.80
N ALA A 149 15.88 -2.27 14.14
CA ALA A 149 15.40 -3.50 14.76
C ALA A 149 16.56 -4.37 15.28
N LEU A 150 17.68 -4.43 14.56
CA LEU A 150 18.85 -5.20 14.98
C LEU A 150 19.58 -4.60 16.21
N ILE A 151 19.53 -3.27 16.41
CA ILE A 151 20.16 -2.62 17.58
C ILE A 151 19.54 -3.10 18.89
N LYS A 152 18.20 -3.22 18.94
CA LYS A 152 17.46 -3.68 20.13
C LYS A 152 16.97 -5.12 20.04
N PHE A 153 17.31 -5.80 18.94
CA PHE A 153 16.81 -7.11 18.56
C PHE A 153 15.27 -7.24 18.66
N ASP A 154 14.55 -6.31 18.03
CA ASP A 154 13.08 -6.37 17.89
C ASP A 154 12.70 -7.22 16.67
N LEU A 155 12.28 -8.47 16.92
CA LEU A 155 11.94 -9.43 15.87
C LEU A 155 10.75 -8.99 15.01
N PHE A 156 9.76 -8.30 15.58
CA PHE A 156 8.53 -7.95 14.85
C PHE A 156 8.78 -6.80 13.87
N ILE A 157 9.53 -5.79 14.32
CA ILE A 157 9.99 -4.70 13.43
C ILE A 157 10.90 -5.28 12.36
N LEU A 158 11.79 -6.22 12.71
CA LEU A 158 12.71 -6.85 11.78
C LEU A 158 11.97 -7.64 10.68
N ILE A 159 10.98 -8.46 11.03
CA ILE A 159 10.22 -9.25 10.05
C ILE A 159 9.48 -8.32 9.09
N GLY A 160 8.72 -7.36 9.62
CA GLY A 160 7.92 -6.45 8.78
C GLY A 160 8.81 -5.65 7.81
N ASN A 161 9.87 -5.03 8.32
CA ASN A 161 10.74 -4.19 7.49
C ASN A 161 11.72 -5.02 6.64
N GLY A 162 12.05 -6.24 7.03
CA GLY A 162 12.82 -7.19 6.22
C GLY A 162 12.06 -7.56 4.95
N LEU A 163 10.77 -7.90 5.07
CA LEU A 163 9.89 -8.13 3.91
C LEU A 163 9.82 -6.90 3.01
N GLY A 164 9.69 -5.70 3.60
CA GLY A 164 9.71 -4.43 2.87
C GLY A 164 11.01 -4.16 2.12
N THR A 165 12.14 -4.44 2.76
CA THR A 165 13.47 -4.30 2.17
C THR A 165 13.66 -5.23 0.99
N ILE A 166 13.29 -6.51 1.14
CA ILE A 166 13.34 -7.49 0.05
C ILE A 166 12.44 -7.05 -1.10
N SER A 167 11.20 -6.65 -0.79
CA SER A 167 10.25 -6.14 -1.78
C SER A 167 10.78 -4.91 -2.53
N GLY A 168 11.37 -3.94 -1.81
CA GLY A 168 11.99 -2.75 -2.40
C GLY A 168 13.20 -3.08 -3.28
N ALA A 169 14.04 -4.03 -2.87
CA ALA A 169 15.15 -4.50 -3.68
C ALA A 169 14.68 -5.13 -5.00
N VAL A 170 13.65 -5.99 -4.95
CA VAL A 170 13.06 -6.58 -6.15
C VAL A 170 12.45 -5.52 -7.06
N GLN A 171 11.79 -4.50 -6.51
CA GLN A 171 11.27 -3.37 -7.29
C GLN A 171 12.39 -2.61 -8.02
N LEU A 172 13.53 -2.36 -7.36
CA LEU A 172 14.68 -1.70 -8.00
C LEU A 172 15.31 -2.57 -9.10
N ILE A 173 15.41 -3.88 -8.89
CA ILE A 173 15.90 -4.83 -9.90
C ILE A 173 14.97 -4.83 -11.12
N LEU A 174 13.65 -4.97 -10.90
CA LEU A 174 12.67 -4.93 -11.98
C LEU A 174 12.68 -3.59 -12.71
N TYR A 175 12.84 -2.49 -11.99
CA TYR A 175 13.00 -1.17 -12.60
C TYR A 175 14.20 -1.15 -13.55
N ALA A 176 15.37 -1.58 -13.09
CA ALA A 176 16.57 -1.64 -13.92
C ALA A 176 16.41 -2.54 -15.17
N CYS A 177 15.72 -3.67 -15.03
CA CYS A 177 15.47 -4.59 -16.16
C CYS A 177 14.48 -4.03 -17.20
N TYR A 178 13.41 -3.36 -16.77
CA TYR A 178 12.30 -2.95 -17.64
C TYR A 178 12.28 -1.46 -18.00
N TYR A 179 13.13 -0.63 -17.39
CA TYR A 179 13.18 0.81 -17.68
C TYR A 179 13.40 1.11 -19.17
N LYS A 180 14.32 0.39 -19.83
CA LYS A 180 14.62 0.59 -21.26
C LYS A 180 13.56 0.03 -22.21
N THR A 181 12.72 -0.89 -21.74
CA THR A 181 11.65 -1.52 -22.55
C THR A 181 10.30 -0.88 -22.32
N THR A 182 10.24 0.12 -21.42
CA THR A 182 9.03 0.87 -21.14
C THR A 182 8.67 1.72 -22.37
N PRO A 183 7.49 1.49 -22.98
CA PRO A 183 7.05 2.29 -24.11
C PRO A 183 6.98 3.77 -23.72
N LYS A 184 7.44 4.64 -24.62
CA LYS A 184 7.24 6.08 -24.45
C LYS A 184 5.78 6.42 -24.73
N ASP A 185 5.26 7.47 -24.10
CA ASP A 185 3.85 7.84 -24.24
C ASP A 185 3.47 8.07 -25.73
N ASP A 186 4.37 8.65 -26.52
CA ASP A 186 4.19 8.85 -27.98
C ASP A 186 4.04 7.52 -28.75
N GLU A 187 4.77 6.48 -28.35
CA GLU A 187 4.71 5.15 -28.96
C GLU A 187 3.42 4.41 -28.55
N GLU A 188 2.92 4.62 -27.33
CA GLU A 188 1.62 4.07 -26.89
C GLU A 188 0.46 4.68 -27.69
N GLU A 189 0.45 6.01 -27.88
CA GLU A 189 -0.58 6.70 -28.66
C GLU A 189 -0.57 6.26 -30.13
N GLU A 190 0.61 6.12 -30.74
CA GLU A 190 0.74 5.65 -32.13
C GLU A 190 0.24 4.20 -32.29
N ASN A 191 0.61 3.31 -31.37
CA ASN A 191 0.16 1.91 -31.41
C ASN A 191 -1.35 1.78 -31.19
N LEU A 192 -1.94 2.58 -30.31
CA LEU A 192 -3.38 2.58 -30.05
C LEU A 192 -4.15 3.11 -31.26
N SER A 193 -3.64 4.17 -31.90
CA SER A 193 -4.20 4.73 -33.15
C SER A 193 -4.19 3.69 -34.28
N LYS A 194 -3.06 2.97 -34.46
CA LYS A 194 -2.94 1.89 -35.45
C LYS A 194 -3.92 0.74 -35.17
N ALA A 195 -4.03 0.29 -33.92
CA ALA A 195 -4.94 -0.79 -33.53
C ALA A 195 -6.42 -0.41 -33.76
N ASN A 196 -6.82 0.81 -33.40
CA ASN A 196 -8.17 1.30 -33.63
C ASN A 196 -8.49 1.41 -35.14
N SER A 197 -7.53 1.88 -35.93
CA SER A 197 -7.67 1.95 -37.39
C SER A 197 -7.87 0.57 -38.01
N GLN A 198 -7.11 -0.45 -37.57
CA GLN A 198 -7.26 -1.82 -38.05
C GLN A 198 -8.62 -2.44 -37.69
N LEU A 199 -9.11 -2.21 -36.47
CA LEU A 199 -10.43 -2.68 -36.04
C LEU A 199 -11.55 -2.06 -36.88
N GLN A 200 -11.47 -0.76 -37.16
CA GLN A 200 -12.43 -0.07 -38.04
C GLN A 200 -12.42 -0.63 -39.47
N LEU A 201 -11.24 -0.89 -40.04
CA LEU A 201 -11.13 -1.50 -41.37
C LEU A 201 -11.73 -2.91 -41.39
N SER A 202 -11.45 -3.75 -40.38
CA SER A 202 -12.03 -5.09 -40.30
C SER A 202 -13.56 -5.08 -40.15
N GLY A 203 -14.12 -4.14 -39.37
CA GLY A 203 -15.56 -3.99 -39.20
C GLY A 203 -16.25 -3.55 -40.49
N ASN A 204 -15.61 -2.64 -41.24
CA ASN A 204 -16.13 -2.18 -42.53
C ASN A 204 -16.10 -3.29 -43.59
N GLU A 205 -15.04 -4.11 -43.63
CA GLU A 205 -14.96 -5.26 -44.55
C GLU A 205 -16.03 -6.33 -44.24
N GLU A 206 -16.29 -6.59 -42.95
CA GLU A 206 -17.31 -7.55 -42.53
C GLU A 206 -18.73 -7.06 -42.87
N GLN A 207 -19.00 -5.77 -42.70
CA GLN A 207 -20.26 -5.14 -43.12
C GLN A 207 -20.43 -5.17 -44.65
N ALA A 208 -19.37 -4.89 -45.41
CA ALA A 208 -19.40 -4.93 -46.87
C ALA A 208 -19.72 -6.34 -47.39
N LYS A 209 -19.11 -7.39 -46.80
CA LYS A 209 -19.40 -8.79 -47.15
C LYS A 209 -20.85 -9.20 -46.86
N ARG A 210 -21.43 -8.70 -45.76
CA ARG A 210 -22.84 -8.97 -45.39
C ARG A 210 -23.84 -8.25 -46.30
N ALA A 211 -23.49 -7.09 -46.83
CA ALA A 211 -24.34 -6.34 -47.75
C ALA A 211 -24.33 -6.91 -49.19
N SER A 212 -23.31 -7.69 -49.53
CA SER A 212 -23.14 -8.33 -50.85
C SER A 212 -23.65 -9.78 -50.94
N ALA A 213 -24.19 -10.33 -49.85
CA ALA A 213 -24.77 -11.67 -49.77
C ALA A 213 -26.31 -11.59 -49.72
#